data_AF-A0AAW5TJQ9-F1
#
_entry.id   AF-A0AAW5TJQ9-F1
#
_cell.length_a   1.000
_cell.length_b   1.000
_cell.length_c   1.000
_cell.angle_alpha   90.00
_cell.angle_beta   90.00
_cell.angle_gamma   90.00
#
_symmetry.space_group_name_H-M   'P 1'
#
loop_
_entity.id
_entity.type
_entity.pdbx_description
1 polymer ?
#
loop_
_entity_poly.entity_id
_entity_poly.type
_entity_poly.pdbx_seq_one_letter_code
_entity_poly.pdbx_strand_id
1 'polypeptide(L)'
;MSGHLGNKEVMAENLKRYMNMYGLDRKDIAEIAGVSYFTVRDWLVARTYPRIDKIEILANHWNISKADLVEPESERPKPPTPIIEEITKISSQLEEPRQKLVLDTANSQLEEQKEEQKKKQVISLPNDDTSPLTEEELQEAVDQAVAFDGKPFDDREKEIVKQLLRQAWEEKHGQG
;
A
#
# COMPACT_ATOMS: atom_id res chain seq x y z
N MET A 1 -13.15 17.25 0.34
CA MET A 1 -12.65 17.35 -1.05
C MET A 1 -11.44 18.29 -1.05
N SER A 2 -10.24 17.72 -0.91
CA SER A 2 -8.99 18.47 -0.81
C SER A 2 -8.35 18.57 -2.19
N GLY A 3 -8.70 19.61 -2.93
CA GLY A 3 -8.15 19.86 -4.26
C GLY A 3 -6.70 20.37 -4.21
N HIS A 4 -5.89 19.90 -5.15
CA HIS A 4 -4.68 20.55 -5.69
C HIS A 4 -3.40 20.61 -4.84
N LEU A 5 -3.37 20.10 -3.61
CA LEU A 5 -2.17 20.07 -2.75
C LEU A 5 -1.32 18.79 -2.88
N GLY A 6 -1.61 17.91 -3.85
CA GLY A 6 -0.90 16.65 -4.02
C GLY A 6 0.01 16.59 -5.25
N ASN A 7 -0.24 17.39 -6.29
CA ASN A 7 0.45 17.20 -7.57
C ASN A 7 1.93 17.60 -7.51
N LYS A 8 2.30 18.59 -6.68
CA LYS A 8 3.70 19.02 -6.56
C LYS A 8 4.53 18.02 -5.77
N GLU A 9 3.92 17.46 -4.75
CA GLU A 9 4.45 16.43 -3.85
C GLU A 9 4.67 15.14 -4.65
N VAL A 10 3.66 14.71 -5.41
CA VAL A 10 3.75 13.58 -6.34
C VAL A 10 4.87 13.79 -7.36
N MET A 11 4.95 14.97 -7.98
CA MET A 11 6.05 15.29 -8.92
C MET A 11 7.42 15.23 -8.23
N ALA A 12 7.54 15.75 -7.02
CA ALA A 12 8.78 15.73 -6.26
C ALA A 12 9.21 14.31 -5.89
N GLU A 13 8.27 13.46 -5.47
CA GLU A 13 8.49 12.06 -5.14
C GLU A 13 8.89 11.23 -6.37
N ASN A 14 8.12 11.35 -7.45
CA ASN A 14 8.42 10.67 -8.71
C ASN A 14 9.78 11.10 -9.27
N LEU A 15 10.09 12.39 -9.24
CA LEU A 15 11.37 12.91 -9.69
C LEU A 15 12.54 12.31 -8.89
N LYS A 16 12.43 12.24 -7.55
CA LYS A 16 13.43 11.56 -6.70
C LYS A 16 13.57 10.09 -7.04
N ARG A 17 12.45 9.40 -7.29
CA ARG A 17 12.45 7.98 -7.64
C ARG A 17 13.23 7.73 -8.92
N TYR A 18 12.99 8.52 -9.96
CA TYR A 18 13.71 8.40 -11.23
C TYR A 18 15.18 8.80 -11.10
N MET A 19 15.50 9.84 -10.31
CA MET A 19 16.90 10.17 -9.99
C MET A 19 17.62 8.98 -9.35
N ASN A 20 17.01 8.34 -8.35
CA ASN A 20 17.60 7.18 -7.68
C ASN A 20 17.72 5.96 -8.61
N MET A 21 16.69 5.69 -9.43
CA MET A 21 16.67 4.56 -10.36
C MET A 21 17.77 4.65 -11.41
N TYR A 22 18.05 5.85 -11.91
CA TYR A 22 19.06 6.10 -12.95
C TYR A 22 20.40 6.58 -12.40
N GLY A 23 20.56 6.68 -11.08
CA GLY A 23 21.79 7.16 -10.44
C GLY A 23 22.15 8.61 -10.75
N LEU A 24 21.16 9.46 -11.00
CA LEU A 24 21.33 10.86 -11.37
C LEU A 24 21.24 11.78 -10.15
N ASP A 25 22.08 12.81 -10.12
CA ASP A 25 22.07 13.84 -9.10
C ASP A 25 21.31 15.10 -9.54
N ARG A 26 21.20 16.08 -8.64
CA ARG A 26 20.49 17.35 -8.90
C ARG A 26 21.10 18.19 -10.03
N LYS A 27 22.41 18.08 -10.25
CA LYS A 27 23.12 18.80 -11.32
C LYS A 27 22.79 18.16 -12.66
N ASP A 28 22.77 16.83 -12.72
CA ASP A 28 22.40 16.11 -13.95
C ASP A 28 21.00 16.50 -14.41
N ILE A 29 20.03 16.52 -13.49
CA ILE A 29 18.64 16.94 -13.80
C ILE A 29 18.58 18.40 -14.26
N ALA A 30 19.41 19.27 -13.68
CA ALA A 30 19.46 20.68 -14.06
C ALA A 30 20.00 20.85 -15.49
N GLU A 31 21.02 20.08 -15.85
CA GLU A 31 21.58 20.04 -17.20
C GLU A 31 20.59 19.47 -18.21
N ILE A 32 19.98 18.31 -17.91
CA ILE A 32 18.97 17.66 -18.76
C ILE A 32 17.79 18.61 -19.03
N ALA A 33 17.22 19.21 -17.98
CA ALA A 33 16.06 20.10 -18.13
C ALA A 33 16.42 21.51 -18.62
N GLY A 34 17.71 21.86 -18.68
CA GLY A 34 18.18 23.20 -19.03
C GLY A 34 17.68 24.28 -18.05
N VAL A 35 17.80 24.02 -16.74
CA VAL A 35 17.39 24.94 -15.66
C VAL A 35 18.50 25.09 -14.62
N SER A 36 18.33 25.99 -13.66
CA SER A 36 19.31 26.15 -12.58
C SER A 36 19.23 25.00 -11.56
N TYR A 37 20.36 24.70 -10.90
CA TYR A 37 20.42 23.75 -9.78
C TYR A 37 19.40 24.08 -8.67
N PHE A 38 19.21 25.37 -8.37
CA PHE A 38 18.25 25.80 -7.35
C PHE A 38 16.79 25.52 -7.77
N THR A 39 16.48 25.63 -9.06
CA THR A 39 15.16 25.29 -9.60
C THR A 39 14.84 23.82 -9.38
N VAL A 40 15.78 22.92 -9.68
CA VAL A 40 15.61 21.48 -9.42
C VAL A 40 15.47 21.20 -7.93
N ARG A 41 16.28 21.86 -7.08
CA ARG A 41 16.12 21.76 -5.63
C ARG A 41 14.71 22.12 -5.19
N ASP A 42 14.15 23.21 -5.72
CA ASP A 42 12.80 23.66 -5.39
C ASP A 42 11.72 22.70 -5.88
N TRP A 43 11.92 22.03 -7.02
CA TRP A 43 11.04 20.95 -7.49
C TRP A 43 11.06 19.75 -6.53
N LEU A 44 12.24 19.33 -6.06
CA LEU A 44 12.40 18.17 -5.18
C LEU A 44 11.83 18.36 -3.77
N VAL A 45 11.61 19.59 -3.34
CA VAL A 45 10.95 19.92 -2.07
C VAL A 45 9.52 20.43 -2.26
N ALA A 46 8.94 20.21 -3.46
CA ALA A 46 7.59 20.61 -3.83
C ALA A 46 7.29 22.13 -3.68
N ARG A 47 8.32 22.98 -3.61
CA ARG A 47 8.17 24.43 -3.49
C ARG A 47 7.63 25.04 -4.78
N THR A 48 8.17 24.58 -5.91
CA THR A 48 7.72 25.00 -7.24
C THR A 48 7.43 23.79 -8.10
N TYR A 49 6.65 23.99 -9.16
CA TYR A 49 6.27 22.94 -10.08
C TYR A 49 6.99 23.12 -11.43
N PRO A 50 7.57 22.07 -12.02
CA PRO A 50 8.14 22.14 -13.36
C PRO A 50 7.08 22.54 -14.39
N ARG A 51 7.44 23.40 -15.35
CA ARG A 51 6.56 23.71 -16.47
C ARG A 51 6.45 22.51 -17.41
N ILE A 52 5.38 22.46 -18.21
CA ILE A 52 5.05 21.31 -19.08
C ILE A 52 6.19 20.94 -20.05
N ASP A 53 6.91 21.93 -20.57
CA ASP A 53 8.08 21.75 -21.43
C ASP A 53 9.21 21.02 -20.70
N LYS A 54 9.41 21.32 -19.41
CA LYS A 54 10.44 20.68 -18.58
C LYS A 54 10.05 19.25 -18.20
N ILE A 55 8.78 19.01 -17.92
CA ILE A 55 8.24 17.66 -17.68
C ILE A 55 8.44 16.79 -18.93
N GLU A 56 8.18 17.35 -20.11
CA GLU A 56 8.39 16.66 -21.38
C GLU A 56 9.86 16.28 -21.62
N ILE A 57 10.79 17.21 -21.41
CA ILE A 57 12.23 16.94 -21.56
C ILE A 57 12.67 15.79 -20.63
N LEU A 58 12.26 15.84 -19.37
CA LEU A 58 12.59 14.80 -18.39
C LEU A 58 11.97 13.44 -18.74
N ALA A 59 10.70 13.43 -19.14
CA ALA A 59 10.01 12.20 -19.55
C ALA A 59 10.68 11.55 -20.77
N ASN A 60 11.05 12.36 -21.77
CA ASN A 60 11.74 11.88 -22.96
C ASN A 60 13.14 11.35 -22.63
N HIS A 61 13.88 11.99 -21.72
CA HIS A 61 15.20 11.53 -21.28
C HIS A 61 15.15 10.11 -20.67
N TRP A 62 14.14 9.84 -19.83
CA TRP A 62 13.96 8.52 -19.20
C TRP A 62 13.15 7.53 -20.04
N ASN A 63 12.71 7.94 -21.24
CA ASN A 63 11.82 7.15 -22.09
C ASN A 63 10.56 6.66 -21.35
N ILE A 64 9.95 7.56 -20.55
CA ILE A 64 8.73 7.34 -19.78
C ILE A 64 7.61 8.27 -20.25
N SER A 65 6.38 8.01 -19.81
CA SER A 65 5.26 8.90 -20.09
C SER A 65 5.29 10.14 -19.17
N LYS A 66 4.62 11.22 -19.56
CA LYS A 66 4.46 12.40 -18.68
C LYS A 66 3.66 12.06 -17.41
N ALA A 67 2.69 11.14 -17.53
CA ALA A 67 1.90 10.62 -16.42
C ALA A 67 2.80 10.00 -15.33
N ASP A 68 3.91 9.35 -15.73
CA ASP A 68 4.85 8.76 -14.78
C ASP A 68 5.52 9.78 -13.84
N LEU A 69 5.59 11.04 -14.25
CA LEU A 69 6.12 12.12 -13.43
C LEU A 69 5.03 12.80 -12.61
N VAL A 70 3.81 12.91 -13.11
CA VAL A 70 2.76 13.77 -12.52
C VAL A 70 1.67 13.03 -11.76
N GLU A 71 1.51 11.72 -11.98
CA GLU A 71 0.48 10.89 -11.35
C GLU A 71 1.07 10.06 -10.20
N PRO A 72 0.31 9.84 -9.12
CA PRO A 72 0.77 9.03 -8.00
C PRO A 72 0.92 7.56 -8.41
N GLU A 73 1.86 6.85 -7.77
CA GLU A 73 2.10 5.43 -8.09
C GLU A 73 0.88 4.53 -7.85
N SER A 74 0.01 4.90 -6.91
CA SER A 74 -1.23 4.18 -6.64
C SER A 74 -2.25 4.24 -7.78
N GLU A 75 -2.20 5.29 -8.59
CA GLU A 75 -3.12 5.48 -9.73
C GLU A 75 -2.52 4.95 -11.04
N ARG A 76 -1.23 4.61 -11.03
CA ARG A 76 -0.59 4.00 -12.19
C ARG A 76 -1.03 2.55 -12.36
N PRO A 77 -1.36 2.12 -13.60
CA PRO A 77 -1.43 0.71 -13.89
C PRO A 77 -0.04 0.12 -13.67
N LYS A 78 0.09 -0.76 -12.68
CA LYS A 78 1.33 -1.49 -12.46
C LYS A 78 1.67 -2.24 -13.75
N PRO A 79 2.93 -2.22 -14.22
CA PRO A 79 3.30 -3.05 -15.34
C PRO A 79 2.94 -4.50 -15.02
N PRO A 80 2.36 -5.25 -15.98
CA PRO A 80 2.04 -6.65 -15.76
C PRO A 80 3.33 -7.38 -15.37
N THR A 81 3.24 -8.25 -14.38
CA THR A 81 4.38 -9.11 -14.05
C THR A 81 4.66 -10.05 -15.22
N PRO A 82 5.88 -10.58 -15.39
CA PRO A 82 6.18 -11.54 -16.45
C PRO A 82 5.20 -12.74 -16.48
N ILE A 83 4.71 -13.14 -15.29
CA ILE A 83 3.70 -14.20 -15.13
C ILE A 83 2.35 -13.77 -15.71
N ILE A 84 1.90 -12.53 -15.43
CA ILE A 84 0.63 -12.01 -15.98
C ILE A 84 0.71 -11.90 -17.51
N GLU A 85 1.84 -11.44 -18.05
CA GLU A 85 2.06 -11.39 -19.50
C GLU A 85 1.93 -12.79 -20.13
N GLU A 86 2.54 -13.80 -19.52
CA GLU A 86 2.46 -15.18 -20.00
C GLU A 86 1.03 -15.75 -19.89
N ILE A 87 0.32 -15.49 -18.80
CA ILE A 87 -1.09 -15.88 -18.62
C ILE A 87 -1.94 -15.27 -19.72
N THR A 88 -1.80 -13.98 -20.01
CA THR A 88 -2.56 -13.30 -21.08
C THR A 88 -2.22 -13.89 -22.45
N LYS A 89 -0.93 -14.13 -22.72
CA LYS A 89 -0.47 -14.74 -23.98
C LYS A 89 -1.07 -16.11 -24.20
N ILE A 90 -1.06 -16.99 -23.19
CA ILE A 90 -1.62 -18.34 -23.29
C ILE A 90 -3.14 -18.29 -23.38
N SER A 91 -3.79 -17.51 -22.51
CA SER A 91 -5.26 -17.41 -22.45
C SER A 91 -5.85 -16.91 -23.78
N SER A 92 -5.16 -16.00 -24.47
CA SER A 92 -5.58 -15.50 -25.79
C SER A 92 -5.58 -16.55 -26.91
N GLN A 93 -4.85 -17.65 -26.75
CA GLN A 93 -4.76 -18.75 -27.71
C GLN A 93 -5.77 -19.88 -27.43
N LEU A 94 -6.49 -19.82 -26.31
CA LEU A 94 -7.50 -20.81 -25.96
C LEU A 94 -8.85 -20.48 -26.61
N GLU A 95 -9.67 -21.49 -26.84
CA GLU A 95 -11.07 -21.33 -27.27
C GLU A 95 -11.96 -20.81 -26.12
N GLU A 96 -13.06 -20.12 -26.44
CA GLU A 96 -13.97 -19.51 -25.45
C GLU A 96 -14.39 -20.44 -24.29
N PRO A 97 -14.74 -21.72 -24.50
CA PRO A 97 -15.12 -22.61 -23.40
C PRO A 97 -13.97 -22.84 -22.40
N ARG A 98 -12.72 -22.85 -22.88
CA ARG A 98 -11.53 -23.03 -22.04
C ARG A 98 -11.12 -21.72 -21.37
N GLN A 99 -11.27 -20.59 -22.05
CA GLN A 99 -11.07 -19.27 -21.46
C GLN A 99 -11.99 -19.05 -20.26
N LYS A 100 -13.26 -19.47 -20.37
CA LYS A 100 -14.22 -19.41 -19.25
C LYS A 100 -13.74 -20.21 -18.03
N LEU A 101 -13.23 -21.43 -18.24
CA LEU A 101 -12.69 -22.23 -17.14
C LEU A 101 -11.49 -21.54 -16.46
N VAL A 102 -10.60 -20.91 -17.23
CA VAL A 102 -9.47 -20.13 -16.68
C VAL A 102 -9.98 -18.96 -15.85
N LEU A 103 -10.99 -18.23 -16.32
CA LEU A 103 -11.60 -17.14 -15.59
C LEU A 103 -12.25 -17.60 -14.28
N ASP A 104 -13.05 -18.67 -14.31
CA ASP A 104 -13.71 -19.23 -13.14
C ASP A 104 -12.68 -19.69 -12.10
N THR A 105 -11.61 -20.36 -12.55
CA THR A 105 -10.50 -20.81 -11.70
C THR A 105 -9.78 -19.61 -11.07
N ALA A 106 -9.48 -18.57 -11.86
CA ALA A 106 -8.81 -17.37 -11.38
C ALA A 106 -9.64 -16.63 -10.32
N ASN A 107 -10.97 -16.57 -10.48
CA ASN A 107 -11.87 -15.99 -9.50
C ASN A 107 -11.86 -16.78 -8.18
N SER A 108 -11.94 -18.12 -8.24
CA SER A 108 -11.88 -18.97 -7.04
C SER A 108 -10.57 -18.78 -6.26
N GLN A 109 -9.44 -18.77 -6.95
CA GLN A 109 -8.12 -18.56 -6.32
C GLN A 109 -8.00 -17.17 -5.69
N LEU A 110 -8.59 -16.14 -6.31
CA LEU A 110 -8.63 -14.79 -5.74
C LEU A 110 -9.46 -14.72 -4.45
N GLU A 111 -10.57 -15.45 -4.39
CA GLU A 111 -11.39 -15.56 -3.18
C GLU A 111 -10.64 -16.27 -2.05
N GLU A 112 -10.04 -17.43 -2.33
CA GLU A 112 -9.21 -18.18 -1.37
C GLU A 112 -8.09 -17.31 -0.80
N GLN A 113 -7.37 -16.58 -1.65
CA GLN A 113 -6.30 -15.66 -1.23
C GLN A 113 -6.81 -14.57 -0.27
N LYS A 114 -7.98 -13.99 -0.54
CA LYS A 114 -8.59 -12.97 0.34
C LYS A 114 -8.98 -13.56 1.69
N GLU A 115 -9.49 -14.79 1.71
CA GLU A 115 -9.83 -15.48 2.96
C GLU A 115 -8.60 -15.82 3.81
N GLU A 116 -7.52 -16.28 3.20
CA GLU A 116 -6.25 -16.53 3.90
C GLU A 116 -5.69 -15.25 4.53
N GLN A 117 -5.79 -14.12 3.83
CA GLN A 117 -5.37 -12.82 4.35
C GLN A 117 -6.21 -12.39 5.55
N LYS A 118 -7.53 -12.61 5.52
CA LYS A 118 -8.40 -12.39 6.69
C LYS A 118 -7.99 -13.27 7.87
N LYS A 119 -7.69 -14.55 7.65
CA LYS A 119 -7.25 -15.48 8.70
C LYS A 119 -5.92 -15.07 9.34
N LYS A 120 -4.97 -14.55 8.55
CA LYS A 120 -3.67 -14.05 9.06
C LYS A 120 -3.78 -12.78 9.91
N GLN A 121 -4.86 -12.01 9.77
CA GLN A 121 -5.12 -10.83 10.63
C GLN A 121 -5.69 -11.22 12.00
N VAL A 122 -6.09 -12.48 12.22
CA VAL A 122 -6.52 -12.95 13.53
C VAL A 122 -5.27 -13.29 14.35
N ILE A 123 -4.88 -12.38 15.25
CA ILE A 123 -3.74 -12.55 16.16
C ILE A 123 -4.02 -13.70 17.13
N SER A 124 -3.03 -14.59 17.31
CA SER A 124 -2.99 -15.50 18.46
C SER A 124 -2.49 -14.70 19.66
N LEU A 125 -3.22 -14.74 20.78
CA LEU A 125 -2.83 -14.06 22.03
C LEU A 125 -1.36 -14.35 22.37
N PRO A 126 -0.56 -13.34 22.74
CA PRO A 126 0.81 -13.54 23.20
C PRO A 126 0.82 -14.52 24.37
N ASN A 127 1.56 -15.62 24.25
CA ASN A 127 1.77 -16.60 25.33
C ASN A 127 2.80 -16.13 26.37
N ASP A 128 3.12 -14.82 26.42
CA ASP A 128 4.21 -14.32 27.26
C ASP A 128 3.67 -13.85 28.62
N ASP A 129 3.76 -14.74 29.62
CA ASP A 129 3.25 -14.58 30.98
C ASP A 129 4.04 -13.56 31.85
N THR A 130 4.81 -12.66 31.25
CA THR A 130 5.86 -11.90 31.97
C THR A 130 5.69 -10.37 32.01
N SER A 131 4.66 -9.80 31.39
CA SER A 131 4.40 -8.34 31.44
C SER A 131 2.93 -8.01 31.74
N PRO A 132 2.65 -6.95 32.53
CA PRO A 132 1.30 -6.46 32.72
C PRO A 132 0.67 -6.01 31.41
N LEU A 133 -0.50 -6.57 31.05
CA LEU A 133 -1.25 -6.07 29.90
C LEU A 133 -1.58 -4.59 30.14
N THR A 134 -1.07 -3.73 29.27
CA THR A 134 -1.39 -2.31 29.30
C THR A 134 -2.82 -2.07 28.81
N GLU A 135 -3.44 -0.97 29.23
CA GLU A 135 -4.80 -0.61 28.81
C GLU A 135 -4.91 -0.42 27.28
N GLU A 136 -3.81 -0.02 26.62
CA GLU A 136 -3.72 0.11 25.17
C GLU A 136 -3.73 -1.27 24.48
N GLU A 137 -2.99 -2.25 25.00
CA GLU A 137 -2.97 -3.62 24.48
C GLU A 137 -4.31 -4.35 24.71
N LEU A 138 -4.97 -4.09 25.84
CA LEU A 138 -6.32 -4.57 26.13
C LEU A 138 -7.34 -4.00 25.13
N GLN A 139 -7.24 -2.70 24.84
CA GLN A 139 -8.13 -2.04 23.89
C GLN A 139 -7.92 -2.56 22.47
N GLU A 140 -6.66 -2.76 22.06
CA GLU A 140 -6.33 -3.33 20.76
C GLU A 140 -6.87 -4.76 20.60
N ALA A 141 -6.72 -5.61 21.63
CA ALA A 141 -7.25 -6.97 21.62
C ALA A 141 -8.79 -6.99 21.50
N VAL A 142 -9.48 -6.07 22.16
CA VAL A 142 -10.95 -5.93 22.12
C VAL A 142 -11.43 -5.40 20.78
N ASP A 143 -10.74 -4.42 20.20
CA ASP A 143 -11.12 -3.82 18.91
C ASP A 143 -10.93 -4.77 17.72
N GLN A 144 -10.01 -5.73 17.86
CA GLN A 144 -9.74 -6.75 16.86
C GLN A 144 -10.51 -8.06 17.09
N ALA A 145 -11.22 -8.18 18.23
CA ALA A 145 -11.98 -9.37 18.55
C ALA A 145 -13.28 -9.45 17.73
N VAL A 146 -13.60 -10.68 17.30
CA VAL A 146 -14.81 -11.01 16.54
C VAL A 146 -15.64 -12.03 17.31
N ALA A 147 -16.95 -11.96 17.16
CA ALA A 147 -17.88 -12.93 17.71
C ALA A 147 -17.70 -14.31 17.07
N PHE A 148 -18.28 -15.34 17.69
CA PHE A 148 -18.24 -16.71 17.20
C PHE A 148 -18.82 -16.88 15.77
N ASP A 149 -19.70 -15.97 15.36
CA ASP A 149 -20.27 -15.92 14.01
C ASP A 149 -19.40 -15.12 13.00
N GLY A 150 -18.22 -14.67 13.42
CA GLY A 150 -17.23 -13.96 12.61
C GLY A 150 -17.52 -12.47 12.41
N LYS A 151 -18.56 -11.93 13.04
CA LYS A 151 -18.85 -10.48 12.98
C LYS A 151 -18.01 -9.71 14.00
N PRO A 152 -17.63 -8.45 13.72
CA PRO A 152 -17.03 -7.57 14.71
C PRO A 152 -17.98 -7.41 15.90
N PHE A 153 -17.42 -7.34 17.11
CA PHE A 153 -18.19 -7.04 18.31
C PHE A 153 -18.78 -5.64 18.27
N ASP A 154 -20.02 -5.52 18.74
CA ASP A 154 -20.61 -4.21 19.01
C ASP A 154 -19.97 -3.56 20.26
N ASP A 155 -20.22 -2.26 20.48
CA ASP A 155 -19.60 -1.50 21.57
C ASP A 155 -19.87 -2.13 22.95
N ARG A 156 -21.00 -2.83 23.12
CA ARG A 156 -21.37 -3.48 24.38
C ARG A 156 -20.64 -4.80 24.56
N GLU A 157 -20.53 -5.59 23.51
CA GLU A 157 -19.79 -6.86 23.48
C GLU A 157 -18.30 -6.61 23.72
N LYS A 158 -17.75 -5.54 23.12
CA LYS A 158 -16.38 -5.09 23.36
C LYS A 158 -16.10 -4.81 24.84
N GLU A 159 -16.98 -4.07 25.51
CA GLU A 159 -16.83 -3.78 26.95
C GLU A 159 -16.91 -5.04 27.82
N ILE A 160 -17.78 -5.98 27.48
CA ILE A 160 -17.87 -7.27 28.19
C ILE A 160 -16.57 -8.06 28.04
N VAL A 161 -16.06 -8.15 26.81
CA VAL A 161 -14.81 -8.86 26.51
C VAL A 161 -13.63 -8.19 27.21
N LYS A 162 -13.58 -6.86 27.21
CA LYS A 162 -12.56 -6.07 27.92
C LYS A 162 -12.55 -6.37 29.42
N GLN A 163 -13.72 -6.38 30.06
CA GLN A 163 -13.85 -6.70 31.48
C GLN A 163 -13.44 -8.14 31.78
N LEU A 164 -13.84 -9.10 30.94
CA LEU A 164 -13.47 -10.51 31.09
C LEU A 164 -11.96 -10.74 30.95
N LEU A 165 -11.32 -10.10 29.95
CA LEU A 165 -9.88 -10.19 29.75
C LEU A 165 -9.11 -9.60 30.93
N ARG A 166 -9.55 -8.46 31.44
CA ARG A 166 -8.97 -7.83 32.63
C ARG A 166 -9.09 -8.72 33.86
N GLN A 167 -10.29 -9.26 34.11
CA GLN A 167 -10.54 -10.16 35.23
C GLN A 167 -9.69 -11.43 35.13
N ALA A 168 -9.63 -12.07 33.96
CA ALA A 168 -8.85 -13.27 33.74
C ALA A 168 -7.34 -13.03 33.90
N TRP A 169 -6.85 -11.86 33.47
CA TRP A 169 -5.45 -11.46 33.66
C TRP A 169 -5.13 -11.24 35.14
N GLU A 170 -5.99 -10.52 35.86
CA GLU A 170 -5.89 -10.29 37.31
C GLU A 170 -5.97 -11.61 38.11
N GLU A 171 -6.82 -12.56 37.74
CA GLU A 171 -6.91 -13.88 38.38
C GLU A 171 -5.62 -14.70 38.19
N LYS A 172 -5.01 -14.63 36.99
CA LYS A 172 -3.78 -15.36 36.66
C LYS A 172 -2.52 -14.73 37.29
N HIS A 173 -2.51 -13.42 37.50
CA HIS A 173 -1.32 -12.66 37.97
C HIS A 173 -1.48 -12.07 39.39
N GLY A 174 -2.67 -12.20 40.01
CA GLY A 174 -3.05 -11.55 41.26
C GLY A 174 -3.13 -12.45 42.50
N GLN A 175 -2.57 -13.67 42.48
CA GLN A 175 -2.27 -14.41 43.71
C GLN A 175 -0.78 -14.34 44.03
N GLY A 176 -0.39 -13.23 44.67
CA GLY A 176 0.81 -13.11 45.50
C GLY A 176 0.40 -12.86 46.94
#